data_AF-A0A1I2NEE5-F1
#
_entry.id   AF-A0A1I2NEE5-F1
#
_cell.length_a   1.000
_cell.length_b   1.000
_cell.length_c   1.000
_cell.angle_alpha   90.00
_cell.angle_beta   90.00
_cell.angle_gamma   90.00
#
_symmetry.space_group_name_H-M   'P 1'
#
loop_
_entity.id
_entity.type
_entity.pdbx_description
1 polymer ?
#
loop_
_entity_poly.entity_id
_entity_poly.type
_entity_poly.pdbx_seq_one_letter_code
_entity_poly.pdbx_strand_id
1 'polypeptide(L)' 'MREAPTWRIPIGVLALVLVLALYGIAIASLLPPLIGAWNALAQTPVYVVLGVVWILPLRRFLIWMETGRWG' A
#
# COMPACT_ATOMS: atom_id res chain seq x y z
N MET A 1 4.80 -4.17 -27.69
CA MET A 1 4.24 -2.83 -27.39
C MET A 1 2.73 -3.00 -27.22
N ARG A 2 2.07 -2.31 -26.27
CA ARG A 2 0.63 -2.52 -26.01
C ARG A 2 -0.19 -2.05 -27.23
N GLU A 3 -1.09 -2.89 -27.72
CA GLU A 3 -1.82 -2.69 -28.99
C GLU A 3 -3.07 -1.79 -28.86
N ALA A 4 -3.59 -1.57 -27.64
CA ALA A 4 -4.74 -0.70 -27.37
C ALA A 4 -4.77 -0.13 -25.94
N PRO A 5 -5.37 1.06 -25.72
CA PRO A 5 -5.56 1.63 -24.39
C PRO A 5 -6.52 0.78 -23.55
N THR A 6 -6.14 0.50 -22.30
CA THR A 6 -6.95 -0.26 -21.33
C THR A 6 -7.23 0.57 -20.09
N TRP A 7 -8.51 0.72 -19.74
CA TRP A 7 -8.97 1.48 -18.56
C TRP A 7 -8.47 0.94 -17.21
N ARG A 8 -8.06 -0.33 -17.17
CA ARG A 8 -7.55 -1.00 -15.96
C ARG A 8 -6.30 -0.35 -15.37
N ILE A 9 -5.43 0.23 -16.20
CA ILE A 9 -4.20 0.87 -15.73
C ILE A 9 -4.51 2.15 -14.95
N PRO A 10 -5.22 3.16 -15.50
CA PRO A 10 -5.52 4.39 -14.75
C PRO A 10 -6.40 4.10 -13.52
N ILE A 11 -7.39 3.22 -13.63
CA ILE A 11 -8.21 2.80 -12.49
C ILE A 11 -7.36 2.09 -11.43
N GLY A 12 -6.45 1.21 -11.85
CA GLY A 12 -5.54 0.51 -10.95
C GLY A 12 -4.61 1.47 -10.20
N VAL A 13 -4.07 2.48 -10.88
CA VAL A 13 -3.27 3.52 -10.22
C VAL A 13 -4.10 4.30 -9.20
N LEU A 14 -5.30 4.74 -9.56
CA LEU A 14 -6.19 5.46 -8.62
C LEU A 14 -6.55 4.60 -7.41
N ALA A 15 -6.87 3.32 -7.63
CA ALA A 15 -7.15 2.38 -6.55
C ALA A 15 -5.92 2.17 -5.64
N LEU A 16 -4.72 2.05 -6.21
CA LEU A 16 -3.48 1.93 -5.44
C LEU A 16 -3.24 3.16 -4.57
N VAL A 17 -3.38 4.36 -5.15
CA VAL A 17 -3.23 5.62 -4.42
C VAL A 17 -4.26 5.71 -3.29
N LEU A 18 -5.52 5.34 -3.55
CA LEU A 18 -6.57 5.33 -2.53
C LEU A 18 -6.24 4.37 -1.39
N VAL A 19 -5.84 3.14 -1.71
CA VAL A 19 -5.48 2.12 -0.70
C VAL A 19 -4.28 2.59 0.13
N LEU A 20 -3.25 3.15 -0.51
CA LEU A 20 -2.08 3.69 0.19
C LEU A 20 -2.45 4.87 1.09
N ALA A 21 -3.32 5.78 0.63
CA ALA A 21 -3.80 6.90 1.43
C ALA A 21 -4.59 6.41 2.65
N LEU A 22 -5.53 5.48 2.45
CA LEU A 22 -6.29 4.87 3.55
C LEU A 22 -5.39 4.14 4.53
N TYR A 23 -4.40 3.39 4.05
CA TYR A 23 -3.43 2.70 4.88
C TYR A 23 -2.59 3.68 5.72
N GLY A 24 -2.09 4.76 5.12
CA GLY A 24 -1.37 5.82 5.83
C GLY A 24 -2.22 6.50 6.90
N ILE A 25 -3.47 6.85 6.57
CA ILE A 25 -4.42 7.44 7.53
C ILE A 25 -4.72 6.47 8.67
N ALA A 26 -4.91 5.17 8.37
CA ALA A 26 -5.14 4.15 9.37
C ALA A 26 -3.95 4.04 10.34
N ILE A 27 -2.72 3.97 9.83
CA ILE A 27 -1.52 3.97 10.68
C ILE A 27 -1.45 5.24 11.52
N ALA A 28 -1.62 6.41 10.90
CA ALA A 28 -1.52 7.70 11.59
C ALA A 28 -2.59 7.92 12.67
N SER A 29 -3.75 7.26 12.55
CA SER A 29 -4.83 7.36 13.53
C SER A 29 -4.79 6.25 14.60
N LEU A 30 -4.38 5.03 14.23
CA LEU A 30 -4.44 3.86 15.11
C LEU A 30 -3.17 3.64 15.94
N LEU A 31 -2.00 4.04 15.45
CA LEU A 31 -0.73 3.78 16.13
C LEU A 31 -0.40 4.74 17.29
N PRO A 32 -0.69 6.05 17.22
CA PRO A 32 -0.33 6.98 18.30
C PRO A 32 -0.88 6.57 19.68
N PRO A 33 -2.13 6.09 19.83
CA PRO A 33 -2.62 5.60 21.13
C PRO A 33 -1.90 4.36 21.67
N LEU A 34 -1.28 3.55 20.80
CA LEU A 34 -0.66 2.27 21.18
C LEU A 34 0.83 2.40 21.49
N ILE A 35 1.56 3.16 20.67
CA ILE A 35 3.03 3.25 20.72
C ILE A 35 3.54 4.68 20.88
N GLY A 36 2.66 5.69 21.00
CA GLY A 36 3.05 7.09 21.07
C GLY A 36 3.92 7.44 22.29
N ALA A 37 3.78 6.70 23.39
CA ALA A 37 4.60 6.87 24.59
C ALA A 37 5.97 6.17 24.51
N TRP A 38 6.22 5.36 23.47
CA TRP A 38 7.49 4.66 23.31
C TRP A 38 8.58 5.64 22.86
N ASN A 39 9.84 5.34 23.18
CA ASN A 39 10.95 6.10 22.62
C ASN A 39 11.07 5.84 21.09
N ALA A 40 11.76 6.75 20.40
CA ALA A 40 11.88 6.68 18.95
C ALA A 40 12.48 5.35 18.45
N LEU A 41 13.47 4.78 19.15
CA LEU A 41 14.12 3.52 18.75
C LEU A 41 13.15 2.33 18.78
N ALA A 42 12.22 2.30 19.74
CA ALA A 42 11.19 1.26 19.82
C ALA A 42 10.07 1.47 18.79
N GLN A 43 9.76 2.72 18.42
CA GLN A 43 8.79 3.03 17.36
C GLN A 43 9.32 2.67 15.97
N THR A 44 10.62 2.89 15.71
CA THR A 44 11.26 2.66 14.40
C THR A 44 10.98 1.28 13.80
N PRO A 45 11.24 0.13 14.48
CA PRO A 45 10.99 -1.17 13.89
C PRO A 45 9.51 -1.40 13.55
N VAL A 46 8.58 -0.86 14.34
CA VAL A 46 7.14 -0.97 14.08
C VAL A 46 6.78 -0.24 12.78
N TYR A 47 7.22 1.02 12.63
CA TYR A 47 6.94 1.77 11.41
C TYR A 47 7.68 1.23 10.19
N VAL A 48 8.89 0.68 10.35
CA VAL A 48 9.62 0.01 9.25
C VAL A 48 8.85 -1.23 8.79
N VAL A 49 8.41 -2.09 9.71
CA VAL A 49 7.65 -3.29 9.37
C VAL A 49 6.34 -2.91 8.68
N LEU A 50 5.57 -1.97 9.24
CA LEU A 50 4.33 -1.48 8.62
C LEU A 50 4.58 -0.82 7.25
N GLY A 51 5.69 -0.11 7.09
CA GLY A 51 6.13 0.50 5.84
C GLY A 51 6.56 -0.52 4.77
N VAL A 52 6.87 -1.76 5.14
CA VAL A 52 7.25 -2.84 4.21
C VAL A 52 6.10 -3.80 3.95
N VAL A 53 5.29 -4.11 4.97
CA VAL A 53 4.20 -5.12 4.89
C VAL A 53 3.19 -4.82 3.79
N TRP A 54 2.89 -3.54 3.51
CA TRP A 54 1.93 -3.18 2.45
C TRP A 54 2.40 -3.58 1.03
N ILE A 55 3.69 -3.89 0.84
CA ILE A 55 4.25 -4.31 -0.46
C ILE A 55 3.86 -5.76 -0.78
N LEU A 56 3.58 -6.61 0.22
CA LEU A 56 3.20 -8.02 0.03
C LEU A 56 2.06 -8.23 -1.00
N PRO A 57 0.92 -7.51 -0.92
CA PRO A 57 -0.14 -7.63 -1.92
C PRO A 57 0.17 -6.97 -3.27
N LEU A 58 1.18 -6.07 -3.34
CA LEU A 58 1.43 -5.21 -4.50
C LEU A 58 1.71 -6.02 -5.77
N ARG A 59 2.48 -7.12 -5.65
CA ARG A 59 2.83 -7.97 -6.79
C ARG A 59 1.59 -8.47 -7.54
N ARG A 60 0.61 -9.03 -6.83
CA ARG A 60 -0.63 -9.59 -7.45
C ARG A 60 -1.46 -8.49 -8.09
N PHE A 61 -1.54 -7.34 -7.44
CA PHE A 61 -2.25 -6.18 -7.94
C PHE A 61 -1.63 -5.62 -9.24
N LEU A 62 -0.30 -5.54 -9.30
CA LEU A 62 0.40 -5.10 -10.51
C LEU A 62 0.17 -6.09 -11.67
N ILE A 63 0.22 -7.40 -11.40
CA ILE A 63 -0.06 -8.44 -12.41
C ILE A 63 -1.50 -8.28 -12.95
N TRP A 64 -2.47 -8.00 -12.08
CA TRP A 64 -3.84 -7.71 -12.50
C TRP A 64 -3.94 -6.42 -13.31
N MET A 65 -3.23 -5.38 -12.90
CA MET A 65 -3.23 -4.09 -13.59
C MET A 65 -2.69 -4.21 -15.02
N GLU A 66 -1.70 -5.06 -15.26
CA GLU A 66 -1.12 -5.28 -16.59
C GLU A 66 -1.86 -6.34 -17.41
N THR A 67 -2.22 -7.48 -16.80
CA THR A 67 -2.76 -8.65 -17.53
C THR A 67 -4.25 -8.90 -17.37
N GLY A 68 -4.90 -8.31 -16.36
CA GLY A 68 -6.31 -8.52 -16.01
C GLY A 68 -6.53 -9.79 -15.19
N ARG A 69 -5.46 -10.52 -14.89
CA ARG A 69 -5.44 -11.75 -14.11
C ARG A 69 -4.69 -11.48 -12.80
N TRP A 70 -5.11 -12.07 -11.69
CA TRP A 70 -4.53 -11.80 -10.37
C TRP A 70 -3.17 -12.48 -10.08
N GLY A 71 -2.59 -13.12 -11.10
CA GLY A 71 -1.63 -14.21 -10.96
C GLY A 71 -2.19 -15.44 -11.65
#